data_AF-A0A7W0WIZ2-F1
#
_entry.id   AF-A0A7W0WIZ2-F1
#
_cell.length_a   1.000
_cell.length_b   1.000
_cell.length_c   1.000
_cell.angle_alpha   90.00
_cell.angle_beta   90.00
_cell.angle_gamma   90.00
#
_symmetry.space_group_name_H-M   'P 1'
#
loop_
_entity.id
_entity.type
_entity.pdbx_description
1 polymer ?
#
loop_
_entity_poly.entity_id
_entity_poly.type
_entity_poly.pdbx_seq_one_letter_code
_entity_poly.pdbx_strand_id
1 'polypeptide(L)'
;SVIARQILSPVDLEQRFGLTGGNIMQGAMSLSSLSFMRPVPGYADYRTPVRGLYMCGAATHPGGGVMGACGYNAAREIVRDLRG
;
A
#
# COMPACT_ATOMS: atom_id res chain seq x y z
N SER A 1 10.48 34.66 -13.58
CA SER A 1 10.36 33.64 -14.64
C SER A 1 10.24 32.26 -14.00
N VAL A 2 9.62 31.29 -14.67
CA VAL A 2 9.66 29.87 -14.25
C VAL A 2 10.96 29.25 -14.77
N ILE A 3 11.75 28.60 -13.92
CA ILE A 3 13.06 28.02 -14.29
C ILE A 3 13.01 26.53 -14.67
N ALA A 4 11.99 25.80 -14.22
CA ALA A 4 11.77 24.39 -14.55
C ALA A 4 10.32 23.96 -14.32
N ARG A 5 9.89 22.89 -14.99
CA ARG A 5 8.58 22.24 -14.80
C ARG A 5 8.73 20.73 -15.06
N GLN A 6 8.06 19.92 -14.25
CA GLN A 6 7.88 18.50 -14.49
C GLN A 6 6.38 18.17 -14.50
N ILE A 7 5.98 17.32 -15.44
CA ILE A 7 4.63 16.76 -15.54
C ILE A 7 4.82 15.25 -15.52
N LEU A 8 4.04 14.56 -14.69
CA LEU A 8 4.01 13.10 -14.64
C LEU A 8 2.57 12.67 -14.89
N SER A 9 2.34 12.06 -16.04
CA SER A 9 1.09 11.39 -16.39
C SER A 9 0.96 10.05 -15.64
N PRO A 10 -0.22 9.43 -15.61
CA PRO A 10 -0.38 8.08 -15.07
C PRO A 10 0.58 7.04 -15.66
N VAL A 11 0.88 7.14 -16.96
CA VAL A 11 1.84 6.25 -17.63
C VAL A 11 3.27 6.50 -17.12
N ASP A 12 3.64 7.76 -16.91
CA ASP A 12 4.96 8.10 -16.33
C ASP A 12 5.09 7.55 -14.91
N LEU A 13 4.02 7.63 -14.11
CA LEU A 13 4.00 7.10 -12.75
C LEU A 13 4.09 5.58 -12.72
N GLU A 14 3.39 4.89 -13.63
CA GLU A 14 3.47 3.44 -13.76
C GLU A 14 4.87 2.99 -14.16
N GLN A 15 5.47 3.60 -15.19
CA GLN A 15 6.80 3.24 -15.68
C GLN A 15 7.91 3.55 -14.67
N ARG A 16 7.82 4.68 -13.97
CA ARG A 16 8.90 5.15 -13.09
C ARG A 16 8.82 4.58 -11.68
N PHE A 17 7.61 4.36 -11.16
CA PHE A 17 7.39 3.99 -9.76
C PHE A 17 6.64 2.67 -9.59
N GLY A 18 6.25 2.00 -10.67
CA GLY A 18 5.41 0.79 -10.59
C GLY A 18 3.99 1.08 -10.07
N LEU A 19 3.53 2.33 -10.14
CA LEU A 19 2.17 2.71 -9.77
C LEU A 19 1.21 2.37 -10.91
N THR A 20 0.77 1.12 -10.99
CA THR A 20 -0.18 0.69 -12.03
C THR A 20 -1.39 1.63 -12.13
N GLY A 21 -1.70 2.09 -13.34
CA GLY A 21 -2.73 3.07 -13.64
C GLY A 21 -2.48 4.46 -13.05
N GLY A 22 -1.28 4.75 -12.54
CA GLY A 22 -0.95 5.99 -11.83
C GLY A 22 -1.65 6.14 -10.47
N ASN A 23 -2.19 5.06 -9.90
CA ASN A 23 -2.97 5.14 -8.67
C ASN A 23 -2.06 5.06 -7.41
N ILE A 24 -1.91 6.19 -6.71
CA ILE A 24 -1.10 6.28 -5.49
C ILE A 24 -1.58 5.39 -4.34
N MET A 25 -2.85 4.97 -4.39
CA MET A 25 -3.45 4.05 -3.42
C MET A 25 -3.25 2.59 -3.81
N GLN A 26 -2.53 2.30 -4.90
CA GLN A 26 -2.19 0.95 -5.37
C GLN A 26 -3.42 0.04 -5.49
N GLY A 27 -4.54 0.60 -5.93
CA GLY A 27 -5.83 -0.09 -6.03
C GLY A 27 -7.00 0.86 -5.86
N ALA A 28 -8.19 0.45 -6.31
CA ALA A 28 -9.40 1.25 -6.16
C ALA A 28 -9.75 1.47 -4.67
N MET A 29 -10.33 2.63 -4.37
CA MET A 29 -10.91 2.95 -3.06
C MET A 29 -12.45 2.91 -3.12
N SER A 30 -13.01 1.93 -3.82
CA SER A 30 -14.44 1.63 -3.73
C SER A 30 -14.74 0.98 -2.37
N LEU A 31 -16.01 1.01 -1.95
CA LEU A 31 -16.44 0.35 -0.72
C LEU A 31 -16.05 -1.14 -0.67
N SER A 32 -16.07 -1.80 -1.83
CA SER A 32 -15.66 -3.20 -2.01
C SER A 32 -14.16 -3.46 -1.87
N SER A 33 -13.32 -2.42 -1.92
CA SER A 33 -11.85 -2.50 -1.91
C SER A 33 -11.23 -1.60 -0.84
N LEU A 34 -12.01 -1.31 0.22
CA LEU A 34 -11.62 -0.49 1.35
C LEU A 34 -11.59 -1.30 2.66
N SER A 35 -10.95 -0.72 3.67
CA SER A 35 -10.88 -1.28 5.02
C SER A 35 -10.32 -2.72 5.03
N PHE A 36 -10.98 -3.66 5.69
CA PHE A 36 -10.58 -5.07 5.80
C PHE A 36 -10.62 -5.86 4.48
N MET A 37 -11.18 -5.27 3.42
CA MET A 37 -11.13 -5.85 2.07
C MET A 37 -9.78 -5.57 1.39
N ARG A 38 -8.89 -4.80 2.02
CA ARG A 38 -7.55 -4.48 1.53
C ARG A 38 -6.49 -5.37 2.18
N PRO A 39 -5.49 -5.84 1.41
CA PRO A 39 -5.35 -5.71 -0.05
C PRO A 39 -6.31 -6.62 -0.81
N VAL A 40 -6.66 -7.75 -0.21
CA VAL A 40 -7.71 -8.67 -0.60
C VAL A 40 -8.36 -9.23 0.67
N PRO A 41 -9.60 -9.72 0.61
CA PRO A 41 -10.28 -10.29 1.77
C PRO A 41 -9.44 -11.40 2.44
N GLY A 42 -9.36 -11.36 3.77
CA GLY A 42 -8.61 -12.34 4.56
C GLY A 42 -7.15 -11.98 4.84
N TYR A 43 -6.62 -10.88 4.29
CA TYR A 43 -5.21 -10.47 4.46
C TYR A 43 -5.06 -9.03 5.00
N ALA A 44 -6.10 -8.51 5.63
CA ALA A 44 -6.07 -7.19 6.28
C ALA A 44 -5.23 -7.16 7.58
N ASP A 45 -4.79 -8.33 8.04
CA ASP A 45 -3.86 -8.51 9.16
C ASP A 45 -2.38 -8.46 8.72
N TYR A 46 -2.10 -8.03 7.49
CA TYR A 46 -0.76 -7.79 6.94
C TYR A 46 0.07 -9.06 6.69
N ARG A 47 -0.39 -10.25 7.07
CA ARG A 47 0.29 -11.51 6.78
C ARG A 47 0.03 -11.94 5.33
N THR A 48 0.87 -12.84 4.83
CA THR A 48 0.65 -13.50 3.54
C THR A 48 0.66 -15.01 3.72
N PRO A 49 0.24 -15.80 2.71
CA PRO A 49 0.37 -17.26 2.76
C PRO A 49 1.83 -17.73 2.86
N VAL A 50 2.78 -16.87 2.51
CA VAL A 50 4.21 -17.16 2.61
C VAL A 50 4.68 -16.75 4.01
N ARG A 51 5.10 -17.74 4.80
CA ARG A 51 5.58 -17.54 6.16
C ARG A 51 6.75 -16.54 6.18
N GLY A 52 6.64 -15.51 7.01
CA GLY A 52 7.66 -14.47 7.17
C GLY A 52 7.59 -13.35 6.11
N LEU A 53 6.63 -13.41 5.18
CA LEU A 53 6.36 -12.33 4.24
C LEU A 53 5.11 -11.56 4.69
N TYR A 54 5.25 -10.25 4.79
CA TYR A 54 4.21 -9.32 5.24
C TYR A 54 3.99 -8.24 4.20
N MET A 55 2.76 -7.73 4.12
CA MET A 55 2.42 -6.61 3.26
C MET A 55 2.53 -5.32 4.06
N CYS A 56 3.23 -4.33 3.52
CA CYS A 56 3.25 -2.98 4.06
C CYS A 56 3.22 -1.99 2.91
N GLY A 57 2.19 -1.12 2.86
CA GLY A 57 2.11 -0.13 1.80
C GLY A 57 0.71 0.42 1.58
N ALA A 58 0.57 1.25 0.55
CA ALA A 58 -0.68 1.92 0.24
C ALA A 58 -1.82 0.95 -0.11
N ALA A 59 -1.47 -0.24 -0.63
CA ALA A 59 -2.39 -1.32 -0.94
C ALA A 59 -3.08 -1.95 0.29
N THR A 60 -2.53 -1.83 1.50
CA THR A 60 -3.06 -2.49 2.71
C THR A 60 -4.07 -1.60 3.45
N HIS A 61 -4.80 -2.18 4.41
CA HIS A 61 -5.53 -1.41 5.41
C HIS A 61 -4.57 -0.47 6.18
N PRO A 62 -4.99 0.72 6.66
CA PRO A 62 -6.24 1.44 6.36
C PRO A 62 -6.26 2.13 4.99
N GLY A 63 -5.11 2.23 4.33
CA GLY A 63 -4.91 2.92 3.06
C GLY A 63 -3.61 3.72 3.05
N GLY A 64 -3.14 4.07 1.85
CA GLY A 64 -1.90 4.81 1.64
C GLY A 64 -1.91 6.29 2.05
N GLY A 65 -0.81 6.96 1.72
CA GLY A 65 -0.53 8.36 2.07
C GLY A 65 0.64 8.50 3.05
N VAL A 66 0.88 9.73 3.51
CA VAL A 66 2.03 10.06 4.41
C VAL A 66 1.75 9.68 5.88
N MET A 67 0.63 9.01 6.17
CA MET A 67 0.20 8.68 7.54
C MET A 67 1.07 7.62 8.24
N GLY A 68 1.74 6.73 7.48
CA GLY A 68 2.59 5.67 8.05
C GLY A 68 1.84 4.51 8.74
N ALA A 69 0.50 4.56 8.83
CA ALA A 69 -0.31 3.57 9.56
C ALA A 69 -0.12 2.13 9.04
N CYS A 70 -0.03 1.94 7.72
CA CYS A 70 0.20 0.61 7.13
C CYS A 70 1.52 0.01 7.61
N GLY A 71 2.59 0.81 7.63
CA GLY A 71 3.91 0.37 8.09
C GLY A 71 3.92 0.07 9.58
N TYR A 72 3.30 0.94 10.40
CA TYR A 72 3.16 0.72 11.83
C TYR A 72 2.43 -0.58 12.16
N ASN A 73 1.30 -0.83 11.51
CA ASN A 73 0.50 -2.03 11.75
C ASN A 73 1.21 -3.30 11.28
N ALA A 74 1.83 -3.29 10.09
CA ALA A 74 2.63 -4.42 9.61
C ALA A 74 3.78 -4.74 10.57
N ALA A 75 4.51 -3.72 11.04
CA ALA A 75 5.58 -3.89 12.03
C ALA A 75 5.06 -4.49 13.34
N ARG A 76 3.88 -4.07 13.81
CA ARG A 76 3.25 -4.64 15.01
C ARG A 76 2.98 -6.13 14.85
N GLU A 77 2.47 -6.57 13.70
CA GLU A 77 2.21 -7.99 13.44
C GLU A 77 3.50 -8.80 13.29
N ILE A 78 4.53 -8.25 12.64
CA ILE A 78 5.87 -8.84 12.58
C ILE A 78 6.44 -9.06 13.99
N VAL A 79 6.39 -8.05 14.85
CA VAL A 79 6.91 -8.16 16.23
C VAL A 79 6.13 -9.19 17.06
N ARG A 80 4.83 -9.34 16.83
CA ARG A 80 4.02 -10.38 17.48
C ARG A 80 4.47 -11.77 17.06
N ASP A 81 4.65 -11.98 15.76
CA ASP A 81 5.03 -13.29 15.22
C ASP A 81 6.47 -13.67 15.57
N LEU A 82 7.38 -12.70 15.75
CA LEU A 82 8.75 -12.94 16.20
C LEU A 82 8.87 -13.25 17.70
N ARG A 83 7.84 -12.96 18.48
CA ARG A 83 7.81 -13.19 19.94
C ARG A 83 7.15 -14.52 20.32
N GLY A 84 6.43 -15.16 19.41
CA GLY A 84 5.90 -16.52 19.54
C GLY A 84 6.85 -17.55 18.95
#